data_AF-F9RB97-F1
#
_entry.id   AF-F9RB97-F1
#
_cell.length_a   1.000
_cell.length_b   1.000
_cell.length_c   1.000
_cell.angle_alpha   90.00
_cell.angle_beta   90.00
_cell.angle_gamma   90.00
#
_symmetry.space_group_name_H-M   'P 1'
#
loop_
_entity.id
_entity.type
_entity.pdbx_description
1 polymer ?
#
loop_
_entity_poly.entity_id
_entity_poly.type
_entity_poly.pdbx_seq_one_letter_code
_entity_poly.pdbx_strand_id
1 'polypeptide(L)'
;MTNQNKLDIIIINRLLDLGLIRKEAKDLLKKNVYTFEKGDIIEIKIHSKHFGLSGKKKIISKILDRRRFAFLSSLIIHSISENCDTKII
;
A
#
# COMPACT_ATOMS: atom_id res chain seq x y z
N MET A 1 0.69 1.77 -19.02
CA MET A 1 -0.14 0.71 -18.42
C MET A 1 0.69 0.05 -17.32
N THR A 2 0.28 0.23 -16.07
CA THR A 2 1.03 -0.17 -14.87
C THR A 2 1.15 -1.68 -14.80
N ASN A 3 2.38 -2.18 -14.64
CA ASN A 3 2.64 -3.54 -14.19
C ASN A 3 2.00 -3.67 -12.80
N GLN A 4 0.78 -4.19 -12.76
CA GLN A 4 -0.09 -4.11 -11.60
C GLN A 4 0.37 -5.16 -10.59
N ASN A 5 0.92 -4.69 -9.46
CA ASN A 5 1.43 -5.59 -8.43
C ASN A 5 0.28 -6.48 -7.93
N LYS A 6 0.54 -7.78 -7.71
CA LYS A 6 -0.50 -8.73 -7.24
C LYS A 6 -1.16 -8.26 -5.93
N LEU A 7 -0.41 -7.62 -5.04
CA LEU A 7 -0.95 -7.06 -3.81
C LEU A 7 -1.88 -5.87 -4.05
N ASP A 8 -1.65 -5.06 -5.09
CA ASP A 8 -2.56 -3.96 -5.44
C ASP A 8 -3.94 -4.50 -5.84
N ILE A 9 -3.98 -5.63 -6.55
CA ILE A 9 -5.23 -6.29 -6.94
C ILE A 9 -5.97 -6.77 -5.69
N ILE A 10 -5.26 -7.42 -4.76
CA ILE A 10 -5.84 -7.91 -3.50
C ILE A 10 -6.37 -6.74 -2.66
N ILE A 11 -5.59 -5.67 -2.51
CA ILE A 11 -6.00 -4.47 -1.78
C ILE A 11 -7.24 -3.84 -2.42
N ILE A 12 -7.26 -3.68 -3.75
CA ILE A 12 -8.42 -3.11 -4.45
C ILE A 12 -9.65 -3.97 -4.22
N ASN A 13 -9.55 -5.29 -4.41
CA ASN A 13 -10.68 -6.19 -4.21
C ASN A 13 -11.19 -6.11 -2.76
N ARG A 14 -10.28 -6.07 -1.78
CA ARG A 14 -10.68 -5.93 -0.37
C ARG A 14 -11.41 -4.62 -0.09
N LEU A 15 -10.96 -3.51 -0.68
CA LEU A 15 -11.64 -2.21 -0.54
C LEU A 15 -13.03 -2.22 -1.19
N LEU A 16 -13.19 -2.92 -2.32
CA LEU A 16 -14.50 -3.12 -2.95
C LEU A 16 -15.43 -3.95 -2.07
N ASP A 17 -14.93 -5.01 -1.43
CA ASP A 17 -15.71 -5.83 -0.49
C ASP A 17 -16.18 -5.03 0.74
N LEU A 18 -15.44 -3.98 1.11
CA LEU A 18 -15.80 -3.02 2.15
C LEU A 18 -16.79 -1.93 1.67
N GLY A 19 -17.27 -2.03 0.43
CA GLY A 19 -18.32 -1.16 -0.13
C GLY A 19 -17.81 0.06 -0.90
N LEU A 20 -16.50 0.24 -1.08
CA LEU A 20 -15.97 1.35 -1.88
C LEU A 20 -16.18 1.09 -3.37
N ILE A 21 -16.33 2.15 -4.16
CA ILE A 21 -16.29 2.02 -5.62
C ILE A 21 -14.85 1.96 -6.12
N ARG A 22 -14.65 1.41 -7.33
CA ARG A 22 -13.31 1.19 -7.91
C ARG A 22 -12.46 2.47 -7.98
N LYS A 23 -13.07 3.64 -8.17
CA LYS A 23 -12.36 4.92 -8.17
C LYS A 23 -11.79 5.23 -6.78
N GLU A 24 -12.62 5.15 -5.75
CA GLU A 24 -12.23 5.38 -4.35
C GLU A 24 -11.16 4.38 -3.89
N ALA A 25 -11.33 3.10 -4.22
CA ALA A 25 -10.35 2.08 -3.90
C ALA A 25 -8.97 2.38 -4.51
N LYS A 26 -8.94 2.85 -5.77
CA LYS A 26 -7.69 3.27 -6.44
C LYS A 26 -7.09 4.52 -5.81
N ASP A 27 -7.92 5.48 -5.42
CA ASP A 27 -7.47 6.72 -4.78
C ASP A 27 -6.88 6.42 -3.40
N LEU A 28 -7.49 5.53 -2.62
CA LEU A 28 -6.94 5.06 -1.34
C LEU A 28 -5.63 4.28 -1.52
N LEU A 29 -5.55 3.38 -2.50
CA LEU A 29 -4.31 2.66 -2.79
C LEU A 29 -3.19 3.64 -3.15
N LYS A 30 -3.48 4.63 -4.01
CA LYS A 30 -2.52 5.66 -4.41
C LYS A 30 -2.04 6.45 -3.18
N LYS A 31 -2.98 6.91 -2.35
CA LYS A 31 -2.70 7.69 -1.15
C LYS A 31 -1.80 6.94 -0.16
N ASN A 32 -2.08 5.67 0.10
CA ASN A 32 -1.39 4.89 1.14
C ASN A 32 -0.10 4.21 0.66
N VAL A 33 0.01 3.90 -0.63
CA VAL A 33 1.17 3.15 -1.16
C VAL A 33 2.10 4.03 -1.99
N TYR A 34 1.54 4.84 -2.90
CA TYR A 34 2.30 5.49 -3.96
C TYR A 34 2.62 6.97 -3.73
N THR A 35 2.04 7.59 -2.70
CA THR A 35 2.39 8.95 -2.31
C THR A 35 3.65 8.93 -1.45
N PHE A 36 4.74 9.47 -1.98
CA PHE A 36 5.99 9.62 -1.24
C PHE A 36 6.00 10.92 -0.44
N GLU A 37 6.40 10.82 0.82
CA GLU A 37 6.64 11.95 1.71
C GLU A 37 8.10 12.43 1.60
N LYS A 38 8.39 13.60 2.19
CA LYS A 38 9.74 14.16 2.18
C LYS A 38 10.78 13.18 2.75
N GLY A 39 10.42 12.42 3.79
CA GLY A 39 11.30 11.41 4.39
C GLY A 39 11.71 10.32 3.40
N ASP A 40 10.75 9.77 2.64
CA ASP A 40 11.07 8.73 1.65
C ASP A 40 11.97 9.27 0.53
N ILE A 41 11.73 10.51 0.08
CA ILE A 41 12.53 11.14 -0.98
C ILE A 41 13.98 11.27 -0.52
N ILE A 42 14.20 11.64 0.75
CA ILE A 42 15.52 11.72 1.35
C ILE A 42 16.18 10.33 1.39
N GLU A 43 15.49 9.31 1.89
CA GLU A 43 15.99 7.92 1.93
C GLU A 43 16.36 7.42 0.53
N ILE A 44 15.49 7.62 -0.45
CA ILE A 44 15.73 7.25 -1.85
C ILE A 44 16.97 7.96 -2.37
N LYS A 45 17.12 9.26 -2.11
CA LYS A 45 18.27 10.06 -2.57
C LYS A 45 19.59 9.58 -1.96
N ILE A 46 19.61 9.32 -0.65
CA ILE A 46 20.78 8.80 0.06
C ILE A 46 21.17 7.44 -0.52
N HIS A 47 20.22 6.52 -0.64
CA HIS A 47 20.51 5.18 -1.15
C HIS A 47 20.98 5.21 -2.61
N SER A 48 20.37 6.06 -3.44
CA SER A 48 20.77 6.25 -4.84
C SER A 48 22.18 6.84 -5.00
N LYS A 49 22.64 7.65 -4.04
CA LYS A 49 23.99 8.22 -4.07
C LYS A 49 25.07 7.14 -3.98
N HIS A 50 24.80 6.06 -3.24
CA HIS A 50 25.76 4.96 -3.04
C HIS A 50 25.67 3.87 -4.11
N PHE A 51 24.48 3.61 -4.64
CA PHE A 51 24.20 2.44 -5.49
C PHE A 51 23.68 2.82 -6.88
N GLY A 52 23.66 4.10 -7.22
CA GLY A 52 23.19 4.63 -8.50
C GLY A 52 21.73 4.28 -8.79
N LEU A 53 21.41 4.17 -10.08
CA LEU A 53 20.05 3.90 -10.56
C LEU A 53 19.51 2.54 -10.10
N SER A 54 20.37 1.53 -9.97
CA SER A 54 19.97 0.19 -9.52
C SER A 54 19.51 0.22 -8.06
N GLY A 55 20.25 0.89 -7.19
CA GLY A 55 19.86 1.12 -5.80
C GLY A 55 18.58 1.92 -5.68
N LYS A 56 18.42 2.97 -6.49
CA LYS A 56 17.19 3.77 -6.55
C LYS A 56 15.96 2.89 -6.80
N LYS A 57 16.01 2.03 -7.81
CA LYS A 57 14.90 1.12 -8.15
C LYS A 57 14.62 0.13 -7.01
N LYS A 58 15.68 -0.42 -6.40
CA LYS A 58 15.58 -1.39 -5.31
C LYS A 58 14.94 -0.80 -4.06
N ILE A 59 15.36 0.41 -3.65
CA ILE A 59 14.82 1.06 -2.45
C ILE A 59 13.37 1.48 -2.66
N ILE A 60 13.03 2.02 -3.84
CA ILE A 60 11.65 2.36 -4.20
C ILE A 60 10.76 1.10 -4.13
N SER A 61 11.20 -0.02 -4.73
CA SER A 61 10.44 -1.28 -4.66
C SER A 61 10.21 -1.72 -3.21
N LYS A 62 11.25 -1.69 -2.37
CA LYS A 62 11.15 -2.05 -0.96
C LYS A 62 10.18 -1.19 -0.18
N ILE A 63 10.21 0.14 -0.40
CA ILE A 63 9.29 1.07 0.25
C ILE A 63 7.85 0.74 -0.15
N LEU A 64 7.61 0.59 -1.46
CA LEU A 64 6.27 0.29 -1.98
C LEU A 64 5.77 -1.08 -1.47
N ASP A 65 6.60 -2.11 -1.46
CA ASP A 65 6.21 -3.43 -0.96
C ASP A 65 5.85 -3.38 0.53
N ARG A 66 6.68 -2.73 1.36
CA ARG A 66 6.39 -2.54 2.80
C ARG A 66 5.04 -1.84 3.02
N ARG A 67 4.74 -0.81 2.23
CA ARG A 67 3.47 -0.08 2.31
C ARG A 67 2.28 -0.91 1.88
N ARG A 68 2.40 -1.70 0.80
CA ARG A 68 1.34 -2.62 0.39
C ARG A 68 1.02 -3.62 1.51
N PHE A 69 2.05 -4.22 2.12
CA PHE A 69 1.87 -5.13 3.24
C PHE A 69 1.23 -4.45 4.45
N ALA A 70 1.71 -3.27 4.83
CA ALA A 70 1.16 -2.52 5.96
C ALA A 70 -0.32 -2.15 5.72
N PHE A 71 -0.65 -1.66 4.53
CA PHE A 71 -2.02 -1.25 4.21
C PHE A 71 -2.97 -2.45 4.08
N LEU A 72 -2.54 -3.56 3.48
CA LEU A 72 -3.34 -4.78 3.47
C LEU A 72 -3.57 -5.29 4.91
N SER A 73 -2.55 -5.27 5.76
CA SER A 73 -2.66 -5.69 7.15
C SER A 73 -3.66 -4.83 7.92
N SER A 74 -3.64 -3.50 7.74
CA SER A 74 -4.63 -2.63 8.38
C SER A 74 -6.06 -2.95 7.93
N LEU A 75 -6.28 -3.19 6.63
CA LEU A 75 -7.61 -3.55 6.11
C LEU A 75 -8.13 -4.88 6.67
N ILE A 76 -7.24 -5.84 6.92
CA ILE A 76 -7.61 -7.12 7.54
C ILE A 76 -7.98 -6.91 9.01
N ILE A 77 -7.19 -6.15 9.77
CA ILE A 77 -7.44 -5.88 11.19
C ILE A 77 -8.79 -5.18 11.38
N HIS A 78 -9.09 -4.15 10.58
CA HIS A 78 -10.38 -3.46 10.64
C HIS A 78 -11.56 -4.40 10.44
N SER A 79 -11.45 -5.36 9.51
CA SER A 79 -12.50 -6.35 9.29
C SER A 79 -12.66 -7.41 10.39
N ILE A 80 -11.63 -7.62 11.21
CA ILE A 80 -11.73 -8.50 12.39
C ILE A 80 -12.47 -7.76 13.51
N SER A 81 -12.22 -6.45 13.68
CA SER A 81 -12.91 -5.63 14.68
C SER A 81 -14.42 -5.58 14.46
N GLU A 82 -14.87 -5.37 13.21
CA GLU A 82 -16.31 -5.28 12.89
C GLU A 82 -17.06 -6.62 13.08
N ASN A 83 -16.35 -7.75 12.99
CA ASN A 83 -16.92 -9.09 13.20
C ASN A 83 -16.96 -9.53 14.67
N CYS A 84 -16.24 -8.85 15.56
CA CYS A 84 -16.29 -9.15 17.00
C CYS A 84 -17.48 -8.49 17.69
N ASP A 85 -17.95 -7.34 17.20
CA ASP A 85 -19.09 -6.61 17.78
C ASP A 85 -20.45 -7.24 17.45
N THR A 86 -20.51 -8.14 16.46
CA THR A 86 -21.76 -8.80 16.02
C THR A 86 -22.02 -10.17 16.66
N LYS A 87 -21.17 -10.61 17.61
CA LYS A 87 -21.32 -11.91 18.32
C LYS A 87 -21.79 -11.80 19.77
N ILE A 88 -22.24 -10.62 20.22
CA ILE A 88 -22.85 -10.42 21.54
C ILE A 88 -24.33 -10.05 21.36
N ILE A 89 -25.14 -10.97 20.84
CA ILE A 89 -26.60 -10.99 21.05
C ILE A 89 -27.02 -12.45 21.24
#